data_AF-A0A7J4R3R7-F1
#
_entry.id   AF-A0A7J4R3R7-F1
#
_cell.length_a   1.000
_cell.length_b   1.000
_cell.length_c   1.000
_cell.angle_alpha   90.00
_cell.angle_beta   90.00
_cell.angle_gamma   90.00
#
_symmetry.space_group_name_H-M   'P 1'
#
loop_
_entity.id
_entity.type
_entity.pdbx_description
1 polymer ?
#
loop_
_entity_poly.entity_id
_entity_poly.type
_entity_poly.pdbx_seq_one_letter_code
_entity_poly.pdbx_strand_id
1 'polypeptide(L)'
;MENPFNALTSLSVNRPKATIATILILTMALSSMAQFINFDNSEDAFYPQNDTTELLYEIEDRYQASLDFIRIIDEIEQGGMNQTTTWEQFANLEADLATNELFLPYQETLFAGSATSGPAGSALFWLNSQDPVTTQVWRELLTLQLANVSVASEENFTAALTDLEDAVDSVPSPVAPTPQELREWNPGTVQEWQQRMDGNRNISAELGILQGQIQGLLQSRNSDEATLLATIVGPLQGTLGTYSGLQN
;
A
#
# COMPACT_ATOMS: atom_id res chain seq x y z
N MET A 1 15.84 -48.62 -63.32
CA MET A 1 15.74 -48.44 -61.86
C MET A 1 14.27 -48.50 -61.52
N GLU A 2 13.84 -49.47 -60.72
CA GLU A 2 12.44 -49.52 -60.28
C GLU A 2 12.15 -48.31 -59.39
N ASN A 3 10.94 -47.76 -59.52
CA ASN A 3 10.51 -46.63 -58.71
C ASN A 3 10.43 -47.08 -57.24
N PRO A 4 11.15 -46.43 -56.30
CA PRO A 4 11.18 -46.82 -54.89
C PRO A 4 9.80 -46.82 -54.24
N PHE A 5 8.88 -45.95 -54.69
CA PHE A 5 7.50 -45.94 -54.20
C PHE A 5 6.72 -47.18 -54.64
N ASN A 6 6.92 -47.66 -55.88
CA ASN A 6 6.26 -48.88 -56.36
C ASN A 6 6.75 -50.12 -55.60
N ALA A 7 8.03 -50.17 -55.21
CA ALA A 7 8.58 -51.24 -54.39
C ALA A 7 7.97 -51.24 -52.97
N LEU A 8 7.83 -50.07 -52.34
CA LEU A 8 7.20 -49.92 -51.02
C LEU A 8 5.70 -50.26 -51.06
N THR A 9 4.99 -49.85 -52.12
CA THR A 9 3.58 -50.21 -52.33
C THR A 9 3.41 -51.71 -52.51
N SER A 10 4.24 -52.34 -53.35
CA SER A 10 4.23 -53.80 -53.54
C SER A 10 4.51 -54.55 -52.24
N LEU A 11 5.48 -54.10 -51.44
CA LEU A 11 5.79 -54.71 -50.14
C LEU A 11 4.63 -54.58 -49.15
N SER A 12 4.00 -53.39 -49.11
CA SER A 12 2.84 -53.10 -48.25
C SER A 12 1.62 -53.97 -48.59
N VAL A 13 1.32 -54.14 -49.88
CA VAL A 13 0.17 -54.93 -50.36
C VAL A 13 0.41 -56.43 -50.20
N ASN A 14 1.63 -56.90 -50.50
CA ASN A 14 1.94 -58.34 -50.46
C ASN A 14 2.19 -58.87 -49.03
N ARG A 15 2.56 -58.01 -48.07
CA ARG A 15 2.83 -58.38 -46.67
C ARG A 15 2.21 -57.40 -45.66
N PRO A 16 0.88 -57.22 -45.66
CA PRO A 16 0.22 -56.15 -44.89
C PRO A 16 0.44 -56.27 -43.37
N LYS A 17 0.46 -57.50 -42.82
CA LYS A 17 0.70 -57.72 -41.38
C LYS A 17 2.10 -57.29 -40.95
N ALA A 18 3.12 -57.57 -41.77
CA ALA A 18 4.50 -57.19 -41.48
C ALA A 18 4.67 -55.67 -41.56
N THR A 19 4.06 -55.03 -42.57
CA THR A 19 4.10 -53.58 -42.74
C THR A 19 3.46 -52.84 -41.56
N ILE A 20 2.27 -53.28 -41.10
CA ILE A 20 1.61 -52.67 -39.94
C ILE A 20 2.46 -52.86 -38.67
N ALA A 21 3.02 -54.06 -38.45
CA ALA A 21 3.88 -54.32 -37.30
C ALA A 21 5.13 -53.42 -37.30
N THR A 22 5.77 -53.23 -38.46
CA THR A 22 6.93 -52.35 -38.59
C THR A 22 6.57 -50.89 -38.29
N ILE A 23 5.44 -50.40 -38.81
CA ILE A 23 4.96 -49.03 -38.51
C ILE A 23 4.69 -48.87 -37.01
N LEU A 24 4.00 -49.83 -36.39
CA LEU A 24 3.71 -49.78 -34.95
C LEU A 24 4.99 -49.79 -34.11
N ILE A 25 5.98 -50.62 -34.45
CA ILE A 25 7.27 -50.66 -33.76
C ILE A 25 8.00 -49.32 -33.91
N LEU A 26 8.03 -48.74 -35.12
CA LEU A 26 8.65 -47.43 -35.36
C LEU A 26 7.94 -46.32 -34.59
N THR A 27 6.61 -46.28 -34.60
CA THR A 27 5.84 -45.30 -33.84
C THR A 27 6.10 -45.45 -32.34
N MET A 28 6.08 -46.66 -31.79
CA MET A 28 6.39 -46.88 -30.37
C MET A 28 7.84 -46.49 -30.03
N ALA A 29 8.80 -46.79 -30.91
CA ALA A 29 10.19 -46.41 -30.73
C ALA A 29 10.37 -44.88 -30.71
N LEU A 30 9.70 -44.16 -31.63
CA LEU A 30 9.74 -42.70 -31.68
C LEU A 30 8.97 -42.05 -30.51
N SER A 31 7.79 -42.57 -30.19
CA SER A 31 6.99 -42.08 -29.06
C SER A 31 7.66 -42.32 -27.71
N SER A 32 8.53 -43.33 -27.59
CA SER A 32 9.31 -43.52 -26.37
C SER A 32 10.29 -42.37 -26.09
N MET A 33 10.59 -41.52 -27.08
CA MET A 33 11.40 -40.32 -26.90
C MET A 33 10.62 -39.11 -26.37
N ALA A 34 9.28 -39.16 -26.39
CA ALA A 34 8.45 -38.07 -25.89
C ALA A 34 8.63 -37.81 -24.39
N GLN A 35 9.01 -38.84 -23.61
CA GLN A 35 9.30 -38.71 -22.17
C GLN A 35 10.56 -37.87 -21.89
N PHE A 36 11.40 -37.63 -22.90
CA PHE A 36 12.62 -36.82 -22.78
C PHE A 36 12.41 -35.38 -23.25
N ILE A 37 11.20 -35.01 -23.65
CA ILE A 37 10.87 -33.61 -23.97
C ILE A 37 10.78 -32.86 -22.64
N ASN A 38 11.72 -31.96 -22.40
CA ASN A 38 11.65 -30.99 -21.31
C ASN A 38 11.13 -29.66 -21.87
N PHE A 39 10.00 -29.19 -21.38
CA PHE A 39 9.48 -27.88 -21.72
C PHE A 39 10.14 -26.87 -20.79
N ASP A 40 11.00 -26.04 -21.36
CA ASP A 40 11.51 -24.88 -20.65
C ASP A 40 10.41 -23.82 -20.62
N ASN A 41 9.88 -23.57 -19.42
CA ASN A 41 8.88 -22.54 -19.16
C ASN A 41 9.50 -21.33 -18.43
N SER A 42 10.83 -21.27 -18.34
CA SER A 42 11.50 -20.09 -17.83
C SER A 42 11.34 -18.91 -18.79
N GLU A 43 11.54 -17.71 -18.26
CA GLU A 43 11.55 -16.48 -19.05
C GLU A 43 12.56 -16.56 -20.22
N ASP A 44 13.70 -17.18 -19.98
CA ASP A 44 14.79 -17.38 -20.95
C ASP A 44 14.38 -18.22 -22.17
N ALA A 45 13.33 -19.04 -22.05
CA ALA A 45 12.79 -19.80 -23.17
C ALA A 45 12.08 -18.90 -24.20
N PHE A 46 11.64 -17.71 -23.79
CA PHE A 46 10.90 -16.77 -24.63
C PHE A 46 11.78 -15.67 -25.22
N TYR A 47 12.96 -15.43 -24.66
CA TYR A 47 13.88 -14.40 -25.15
C TYR A 47 15.09 -14.99 -25.89
N PRO A 48 15.36 -14.57 -27.13
CA PRO A 48 16.55 -15.00 -27.85
C PRO A 48 17.80 -14.43 -27.19
N GLN A 49 18.87 -15.22 -27.12
CA GLN A 49 20.19 -14.76 -26.67
C GLN A 49 20.77 -13.77 -27.69
N ASN A 50 20.71 -12.48 -27.35
CA ASN A 50 21.30 -11.38 -28.11
C ASN A 50 21.68 -10.23 -27.17
N ASP A 51 22.47 -9.29 -27.68
CA ASP A 51 22.98 -8.14 -26.93
C ASP A 51 21.89 -7.28 -26.26
N THR A 52 20.66 -7.26 -26.80
CA THR A 52 19.53 -6.51 -26.22
C THR A 52 18.94 -7.23 -25.01
N THR A 53 18.77 -8.55 -25.10
CA THR A 53 18.32 -9.38 -23.98
C THR A 53 19.37 -9.41 -22.85
N GLU A 54 20.66 -9.48 -23.20
CA GLU A 54 21.75 -9.45 -22.22
C GLU A 54 21.81 -8.11 -21.47
N LEU A 55 21.61 -6.99 -22.17
CA LEU A 55 21.50 -5.68 -21.55
C LEU A 55 20.26 -5.57 -20.64
N LEU A 56 19.14 -6.19 -21.02
CA LEU A 56 17.94 -6.22 -20.20
C LEU A 56 18.22 -6.94 -18.87
N TYR A 57 18.82 -8.14 -18.91
CA TYR A 57 19.20 -8.86 -17.69
C TYR A 57 20.23 -8.12 -16.84
N GLU A 58 21.20 -7.43 -17.46
CA GLU A 58 22.15 -6.60 -16.70
C GLU A 58 21.45 -5.44 -15.99
N ILE A 59 20.42 -4.85 -16.61
CA ILE A 59 19.61 -3.80 -16.00
C ILE A 59 18.75 -4.38 -14.87
N GLU A 60 18.12 -5.54 -15.07
CA GLU A 60 17.30 -6.19 -14.05
C GLU A 60 18.13 -6.59 -12.82
N ASP A 61 19.27 -7.26 -13.01
CA ASP A 61 20.18 -7.67 -11.93
C ASP A 61 20.78 -6.47 -11.17
N ARG A 62 21.02 -5.34 -11.87
CA ARG A 62 21.64 -4.16 -11.25
C ARG A 62 20.64 -3.17 -10.64
N TYR A 63 19.43 -3.06 -11.20
CA TYR A 63 18.53 -1.95 -10.87
C TYR A 63 17.11 -2.37 -10.46
N GLN A 64 16.69 -3.62 -10.65
CA GLN A 64 15.38 -4.05 -10.17
C GLN A 64 15.49 -4.67 -8.77
N ALA A 65 14.90 -3.98 -7.79
CA ALA A 65 14.15 -4.74 -6.79
C ALA A 65 12.95 -5.31 -7.54
N SER A 66 12.80 -6.64 -7.55
CA SER A 66 11.65 -7.31 -8.17
C SER A 66 10.38 -7.01 -7.36
N LEU A 67 9.83 -5.82 -7.56
CA LEU A 67 8.58 -5.36 -6.95
C LEU A 67 7.44 -5.68 -7.91
N ASP A 68 6.68 -6.71 -7.57
CA ASP A 68 5.44 -7.03 -8.26
C ASP A 68 4.28 -6.21 -7.68
N PHE A 69 3.54 -5.52 -8.55
CA PHE A 69 2.34 -4.79 -8.16
C PHE A 69 1.10 -5.64 -8.38
N ILE A 70 0.40 -5.95 -7.29
CA ILE A 70 -0.94 -6.53 -7.37
C ILE A 70 -1.95 -5.38 -7.43
N ARG A 71 -2.72 -5.31 -8.51
CA ARG A 71 -3.78 -4.32 -8.70
C ARG A 71 -5.14 -4.99 -8.66
N ILE A 72 -6.00 -4.51 -7.77
CA ILE A 72 -7.43 -4.82 -7.80
C ILE A 72 -8.14 -3.70 -8.56
N ILE A 73 -9.03 -4.09 -9.48
CA ILE A 73 -9.93 -3.18 -10.18
C ILE A 73 -11.33 -3.56 -9.76
N ASP A 74 -12.02 -2.63 -9.12
CA ASP A 74 -13.39 -2.79 -8.65
C ASP A 74 -14.31 -1.91 -9.51
N GLU A 75 -15.34 -2.52 -10.10
CA GLU A 75 -16.27 -1.83 -10.98
C GLU A 75 -17.40 -1.23 -10.15
N ILE A 76 -17.57 0.08 -10.23
CA ILE A 76 -18.62 0.82 -9.53
C ILE A 76 -19.62 1.42 -10.52
N GLU A 77 -20.88 1.50 -10.10
CA GLU A 77 -21.91 2.17 -10.90
C GLU A 77 -21.64 3.68 -11.01
N GLN A 78 -22.26 4.32 -12.00
CA GLN A 78 -22.17 5.77 -12.16
C GLN A 78 -22.70 6.48 -10.91
N GLY A 79 -21.86 7.34 -10.32
CA GLY A 79 -22.19 8.00 -9.05
C GLY A 79 -21.91 7.16 -7.80
N GLY A 80 -21.36 5.95 -7.94
CA GLY A 80 -20.95 5.08 -6.83
C GLY A 80 -19.94 5.75 -5.89
N MET A 81 -19.08 6.63 -6.41
CA MET A 81 -18.16 7.42 -5.58
C MET A 81 -18.85 8.31 -4.55
N ASN A 82 -20.14 8.61 -4.70
CA ASN A 82 -20.91 9.41 -3.73
C ASN A 82 -21.60 8.53 -2.67
N GLN A 83 -21.50 7.21 -2.77
CA GLN A 83 -22.18 6.26 -1.89
C GLN A 83 -21.24 5.79 -0.78
N THR A 84 -21.72 5.86 0.46
CA THR A 84 -20.99 5.38 1.64
C THR A 84 -20.59 3.91 1.50
N THR A 85 -21.48 3.07 0.98
CA THR A 85 -21.24 1.63 0.78
C THR A 85 -20.07 1.32 -0.15
N THR A 86 -19.80 2.19 -1.12
CA THR A 86 -18.65 2.03 -2.03
C THR A 86 -17.33 2.27 -1.30
N TRP A 87 -17.28 3.27 -0.42
CA TRP A 87 -16.08 3.54 0.38
C TRP A 87 -15.86 2.49 1.47
N GLU A 88 -16.93 1.94 2.06
CA GLU A 88 -16.84 0.78 2.95
C GLU A 88 -16.30 -0.45 2.22
N GLN A 89 -16.72 -0.68 0.97
CA GLN A 89 -16.20 -1.77 0.13
C GLN A 89 -14.70 -1.59 -0.15
N PHE A 90 -14.27 -0.39 -0.54
CA PHE A 90 -12.85 -0.09 -0.75
C PHE A 90 -12.03 -0.31 0.51
N ALA A 91 -12.52 0.13 1.66
CA ALA A 91 -11.83 -0.04 2.93
C ALA A 91 -11.65 -1.51 3.31
N ASN A 92 -12.68 -2.33 3.10
CA ASN A 92 -12.60 -3.77 3.33
C ASN A 92 -11.63 -4.45 2.36
N LEU A 93 -11.67 -4.12 1.07
CA LEU A 93 -10.73 -4.67 0.08
C LEU A 93 -9.27 -4.33 0.41
N GLU A 94 -8.99 -3.08 0.78
CA GLU A 94 -7.66 -2.65 1.18
C GLU A 94 -7.20 -3.36 2.46
N ALA A 95 -8.08 -3.48 3.46
CA ALA A 95 -7.77 -4.19 4.70
C ALA A 95 -7.51 -5.69 4.46
N ASP A 96 -8.29 -6.32 3.58
CA ASP A 96 -8.14 -7.74 3.26
C ASP A 96 -6.87 -8.02 2.47
N LEU A 97 -6.48 -7.13 1.54
CA LEU A 97 -5.17 -7.20 0.88
C LEU A 97 -4.02 -7.08 1.88
N ALA A 98 -4.11 -6.14 2.81
CA ALA A 98 -3.08 -5.89 3.80
C ALA A 98 -2.92 -7.04 4.80
N THR A 99 -4.01 -7.80 5.05
CA THR A 99 -4.01 -8.90 6.03
C THR A 99 -4.03 -10.28 5.41
N ASN A 100 -3.93 -10.39 4.07
CA ASN A 100 -3.95 -11.67 3.38
C ASN A 100 -2.70 -12.49 3.69
N GLU A 101 -2.88 -13.68 4.26
CA GLU A 101 -1.78 -14.60 4.61
C GLU A 101 -0.91 -15.02 3.42
N LEU A 102 -1.45 -15.02 2.20
CA LEU A 102 -0.70 -15.34 0.99
C LEU A 102 0.23 -14.20 0.56
N PHE A 103 -0.09 -12.96 0.92
CA PHE A 103 0.68 -11.77 0.53
C PHE A 103 1.61 -11.28 1.65
N LEU A 104 1.24 -11.47 2.92
CA LEU A 104 2.00 -10.98 4.07
C LEU A 104 3.52 -11.23 4.00
N PRO A 105 4.03 -12.43 3.60
CA PRO A 105 5.47 -12.67 3.52
C PRO A 105 6.21 -11.86 2.43
N TYR A 106 5.49 -11.29 1.47
CA TYR A 106 6.01 -10.63 0.27
C TYR A 106 5.70 -9.13 0.22
N GLN A 107 5.01 -8.61 1.24
CA GLN A 107 4.61 -7.21 1.28
C GLN A 107 5.81 -6.30 1.56
N GLU A 108 5.98 -5.29 0.71
CA GLU A 108 6.98 -4.22 0.89
C GLU A 108 6.29 -2.89 1.22
N THR A 109 6.78 -2.21 2.25
CA THR A 109 6.16 -0.97 2.76
C THR A 109 6.66 0.26 1.98
N LEU A 110 5.96 0.59 0.90
CA LEU A 110 6.37 1.67 -0.02
C LEU A 110 5.66 3.02 0.27
N PHE A 111 4.43 2.99 0.76
CA PHE A 111 3.58 4.19 0.85
C PHE A 111 3.27 4.55 2.30
N ALA A 112 4.02 5.50 2.86
CA ALA A 112 3.85 5.96 4.25
C ALA A 112 3.84 4.80 5.28
N GLY A 113 4.64 3.76 5.02
CA GLY A 113 4.73 2.57 5.85
C GLY A 113 3.69 1.48 5.56
N SER A 114 2.79 1.67 4.58
CA SER A 114 1.86 0.63 4.13
C SER A 114 2.34 -0.08 2.86
N ALA A 115 2.08 -1.38 2.80
CA ALA A 115 2.23 -2.21 1.61
C ALA A 115 1.00 -2.17 0.68
N THR A 116 -0.10 -1.59 1.15
CA THR A 116 -1.34 -1.42 0.39
C THR A 116 -1.69 0.05 0.26
N SER A 117 -2.16 0.45 -0.92
CA SER A 117 -2.61 1.80 -1.18
C SER A 117 -3.86 1.73 -2.05
N GLY A 118 -4.91 2.39 -1.60
CA GLY A 118 -6.13 2.56 -2.36
C GLY A 118 -6.89 3.82 -1.95
N PRO A 119 -8.07 4.03 -2.54
CA PRO A 119 -8.85 5.23 -2.32
C PRO A 119 -9.27 5.38 -0.86
N ALA A 120 -9.71 4.31 -0.18
CA ALA A 120 -10.20 4.39 1.19
C ALA A 120 -9.10 4.75 2.18
N GLY A 121 -7.94 4.09 2.12
CA GLY A 121 -6.79 4.44 2.95
C GLY A 121 -6.31 5.86 2.71
N SER A 122 -6.31 6.31 1.46
CA SER A 122 -5.94 7.69 1.12
C SER A 122 -6.94 8.73 1.67
N ALA A 123 -8.24 8.45 1.54
CA ALA A 123 -9.29 9.33 2.05
C ALA A 123 -9.27 9.40 3.59
N LEU A 124 -9.18 8.25 4.26
CA LEU A 124 -9.08 8.19 5.72
C LEU A 124 -7.82 8.87 6.24
N PHE A 125 -6.67 8.68 5.57
CA PHE A 125 -5.45 9.40 5.89
C PHE A 125 -5.62 10.92 5.78
N TRP A 126 -6.26 11.39 4.70
CA TRP A 126 -6.54 12.81 4.52
C TRP A 126 -7.51 13.35 5.58
N LEU A 127 -8.58 12.61 5.91
CA LEU A 127 -9.50 12.96 6.99
C LEU A 127 -8.79 13.09 8.33
N ASN A 128 -7.80 12.24 8.62
CA ASN A 128 -7.09 12.27 9.90
C ASN A 128 -5.99 13.35 9.97
N SER A 129 -5.49 13.84 8.84
CA SER A 129 -4.30 14.72 8.77
C SER A 129 -4.53 16.11 8.18
N GLN A 130 -5.58 16.31 7.38
CA GLN A 130 -5.76 17.52 6.56
C GLN A 130 -7.17 18.09 6.62
N ASP A 131 -8.20 17.27 6.82
CA ASP A 131 -9.58 17.78 6.82
C ASP A 131 -9.84 18.71 8.02
N PRO A 132 -10.26 19.97 7.80
CA PRO A 132 -10.50 20.90 8.90
C PRO A 132 -11.64 20.49 9.84
N VAL A 133 -12.58 19.65 9.42
CA VAL A 133 -13.73 19.27 10.24
C VAL A 133 -13.39 18.11 11.16
N THR A 134 -12.91 16.99 10.63
CA THR A 134 -12.57 15.81 11.45
C THR A 134 -11.40 16.07 12.39
N THR A 135 -10.38 16.83 11.94
CA THR A 135 -9.21 17.16 12.77
C THR A 135 -9.53 18.19 13.86
N GLN A 136 -10.68 18.87 13.81
CA GLN A 136 -11.04 19.89 14.79
C GLN A 136 -11.02 19.34 16.23
N VAL A 137 -11.45 18.09 16.42
CA VAL A 137 -11.56 17.46 17.75
C VAL A 137 -10.22 17.43 18.48
N TRP A 138 -9.18 16.85 17.86
CA TRP A 138 -7.86 16.77 18.51
C TRP A 138 -7.17 18.15 18.55
N ARG A 139 -7.40 19.02 17.56
CA ARG A 139 -6.82 20.37 17.54
C ARG A 139 -7.33 21.25 18.67
N GLU A 140 -8.64 21.23 18.92
CA GLU A 140 -9.25 21.97 20.02
C GLU A 140 -8.82 21.40 21.37
N LEU A 141 -8.74 20.08 21.51
CA LEU A 141 -8.24 19.44 22.72
C LEU A 141 -6.79 19.83 23.01
N LEU A 142 -5.90 19.78 22.02
CA LEU A 142 -4.52 20.25 22.17
C LEU A 142 -4.46 21.73 22.54
N THR A 143 -5.22 22.58 21.85
CA THR A 143 -5.26 24.02 22.13
C THR A 143 -5.66 24.29 23.57
N LEU A 144 -6.68 23.58 24.06
CA LEU A 144 -7.17 23.66 25.43
C LEU A 144 -6.09 23.23 26.42
N GLN A 145 -5.44 22.08 26.21
CA GLN A 145 -4.46 21.57 27.16
C GLN A 145 -3.15 22.37 27.15
N LEU A 146 -2.72 22.87 26.00
CA LEU A 146 -1.61 23.82 25.92
C LEU A 146 -1.90 25.10 26.72
N ALA A 147 -3.14 25.61 26.66
CA ALA A 147 -3.56 26.76 27.46
C ALA A 147 -3.60 26.44 28.96
N ASN A 148 -4.09 25.27 29.36
CA ASN A 148 -4.10 24.81 30.75
C ASN A 148 -2.69 24.71 31.32
N VAL A 149 -1.76 24.09 30.57
CA VAL A 149 -0.35 24.04 30.94
C VAL A 149 0.25 25.45 30.97
N SER A 150 -0.20 26.41 30.17
CA SER A 150 0.29 27.79 30.23
C SER A 150 -0.10 28.54 31.52
N VAL A 151 -1.22 28.19 32.15
CA VAL A 151 -1.71 28.87 33.37
C VAL A 151 -1.56 28.03 34.64
N ALA A 152 -1.12 26.78 34.51
CA ALA A 152 -0.90 25.88 35.65
C ALA A 152 0.11 26.46 36.64
N SER A 153 -0.25 26.40 37.93
CA SER A 153 0.65 26.64 39.05
C SER A 153 1.61 25.46 39.25
N GLU A 154 2.71 25.66 39.98
CA GLU A 154 3.70 24.61 40.27
C GLU A 154 3.06 23.35 40.88
N GLU A 155 2.07 23.51 41.78
CA GLU A 155 1.35 22.41 42.43
C GLU A 155 0.49 21.58 41.45
N ASN A 156 -0.02 22.20 40.39
CA ASN A 156 -0.92 21.58 39.42
C ASN A 156 -0.24 21.25 38.09
N PHE A 157 1.04 21.60 37.94
CA PHE A 157 1.78 21.47 36.69
C PHE A 157 1.85 20.02 36.22
N THR A 158 2.15 19.07 37.12
CA THR A 158 2.20 17.63 36.79
C THR A 158 0.86 17.11 36.28
N ALA A 159 -0.25 17.51 36.89
CA ALA A 159 -1.59 17.10 36.42
C ALA A 159 -1.89 17.68 35.04
N ALA A 160 -1.57 18.96 34.82
CA ALA A 160 -1.74 19.60 33.51
C ALA A 160 -0.85 18.97 32.43
N LEU A 161 0.35 18.48 32.78
CA LEU A 161 1.20 17.73 31.85
C LEU A 161 0.60 16.38 31.48
N THR A 162 0.01 15.65 32.43
CA THR A 162 -0.69 14.39 32.14
C THR A 162 -1.88 14.63 31.20
N ASP A 163 -2.69 15.67 31.45
CA ASP A 163 -3.80 16.02 30.56
C ASP A 163 -3.31 16.42 29.16
N LEU A 164 -2.14 17.07 29.06
CA LEU A 164 -1.50 17.39 27.78
C LEU A 164 -0.97 16.14 27.08
N GLU A 165 -0.38 15.19 27.81
CA GLU A 165 0.08 13.91 27.27
C GLU A 165 -1.09 13.13 26.65
N ASP A 166 -2.22 13.01 27.36
CA ASP A 166 -3.45 12.40 26.85
C ASP A 166 -3.95 13.09 25.56
N ALA A 167 -3.85 14.43 25.51
CA ALA A 167 -4.22 15.19 24.31
C ALA A 167 -3.25 14.95 23.15
N VAL A 168 -1.95 14.80 23.41
CA VAL A 168 -0.94 14.45 22.41
C VAL A 168 -1.18 13.05 21.86
N ASP A 169 -1.49 12.09 22.72
CA ASP A 169 -1.78 10.71 22.33
C ASP A 169 -3.07 10.58 21.51
N SER A 170 -3.97 11.57 21.60
CA SER A 170 -5.18 11.64 20.76
C SER A 170 -4.92 12.12 19.33
N VAL A 171 -3.72 12.66 19.04
CA VAL A 171 -3.34 13.11 17.70
C VAL A 171 -3.06 11.88 16.83
N PRO A 172 -3.74 11.71 15.68
CA PRO A 172 -3.49 10.57 14.82
C PRO A 172 -2.02 10.48 14.38
N SER A 173 -1.51 9.26 14.20
CA SER A 173 -0.15 9.10 13.67
C SER A 173 -0.10 9.51 12.19
N PRO A 174 0.98 10.16 11.71
CA PRO A 174 1.12 10.55 10.30
C PRO A 174 1.55 9.38 9.40
N VAL A 175 0.97 8.20 9.64
CA VAL A 175 1.21 6.97 8.87
C VAL A 175 -0.08 6.53 8.19
N ALA A 176 0.04 5.65 7.20
CA ALA A 176 -1.13 5.07 6.55
C ALA A 176 -2.05 4.34 7.56
N PRO A 177 -3.38 4.39 7.36
CA PRO A 177 -4.31 3.69 8.23
C PRO A 177 -4.05 2.19 8.29
N THR A 178 -4.21 1.62 9.46
CA THR A 178 -4.13 0.19 9.71
C THR A 178 -5.32 -0.55 9.08
N PRO A 179 -5.21 -1.86 8.83
CA PRO A 179 -6.34 -2.66 8.36
C PRO A 179 -7.53 -2.67 9.32
N GLN A 180 -7.28 -2.50 10.63
CA GLN A 180 -8.34 -2.39 11.62
C GLN A 180 -9.08 -1.06 11.48
N GLU A 181 -8.35 0.05 11.39
CA GLU A 181 -8.95 1.38 11.19
C GLU A 181 -9.77 1.44 9.90
N LEU A 182 -9.33 0.79 8.82
CA LEU A 182 -10.10 0.67 7.58
C LEU A 182 -11.42 -0.08 7.77
N ARG A 183 -11.42 -1.20 8.51
CA ARG A 183 -12.65 -1.98 8.78
C ARG A 183 -13.62 -1.27 9.72
N GLU A 184 -13.09 -0.47 10.64
CA GLU A 184 -13.87 0.31 11.60
C GLU A 184 -14.30 1.68 11.03
N TRP A 185 -13.75 2.07 9.89
CA TRP A 185 -14.04 3.35 9.27
C TRP A 185 -15.50 3.42 8.81
N ASN A 186 -16.19 4.44 9.31
CA ASN A 186 -17.48 4.86 8.80
C ASN A 186 -17.29 6.09 7.90
N PRO A 187 -17.47 5.99 6.57
CA PRO A 187 -17.27 7.12 5.66
C PRO A 187 -18.27 8.27 5.86
N GLY A 188 -19.34 8.06 6.63
CA GLY A 188 -20.35 9.06 6.92
C GLY A 188 -20.99 9.63 5.66
N THR A 189 -21.20 10.94 5.64
CA THR A 189 -21.71 11.66 4.46
C THR A 189 -20.57 11.96 3.48
N VAL A 190 -20.36 11.08 2.51
CA VAL A 190 -19.26 11.15 1.53
C VAL A 190 -19.15 12.52 0.85
N GLN A 191 -20.28 13.07 0.40
CA GLN A 191 -20.31 14.36 -0.30
C GLN A 191 -19.74 15.51 0.53
N GLU A 192 -19.86 15.46 1.87
CA GLU A 192 -19.41 16.55 2.73
C GLU A 192 -17.89 16.65 2.77
N TRP A 193 -17.18 15.54 3.01
CA TRP A 193 -15.73 15.57 3.05
C TRP A 193 -15.11 15.59 1.66
N GLN A 194 -15.75 14.98 0.67
CA GLN A 194 -15.29 15.03 -0.71
C GLN A 194 -15.31 16.47 -1.25
N GLN A 195 -16.35 17.25 -0.98
CA GLN A 195 -16.38 18.68 -1.33
C GLN A 195 -15.26 19.48 -0.66
N ARG A 196 -14.83 19.10 0.54
CA ARG A 196 -13.72 19.77 1.24
C ARG A 196 -12.37 19.39 0.64
N MET A 197 -12.20 18.12 0.30
CA MET A 197 -11.03 17.60 -0.40
C MET A 197 -10.89 18.24 -1.79
N ASP A 198 -11.95 18.24 -2.60
CA ASP A 198 -11.99 18.88 -3.92
C ASP A 198 -11.77 20.41 -3.84
N GLY A 199 -12.21 21.02 -2.74
CA GLY A 199 -12.01 22.44 -2.46
C GLY A 199 -10.63 22.80 -1.93
N ASN A 200 -9.70 21.84 -1.87
CA ASN A 200 -8.37 21.96 -1.26
C ASN A 200 -8.39 22.63 0.13
N ARG A 201 -9.37 22.27 0.95
CA ARG A 201 -9.42 22.74 2.34
C ARG A 201 -8.39 22.00 3.16
N ASN A 202 -7.71 22.71 4.03
CA ASN A 202 -6.62 22.16 4.84
C ASN A 202 -6.57 22.84 6.22
N ILE A 203 -5.60 22.44 7.04
CA ILE A 203 -5.41 22.92 8.42
C ILE A 203 -4.10 23.69 8.62
N SER A 204 -3.51 24.20 7.53
CA SER A 204 -2.20 24.85 7.55
C SER A 204 -2.11 26.03 8.54
N ALA A 205 -3.15 26.86 8.61
CA ALA A 205 -3.18 28.02 9.51
C ALA A 205 -3.21 27.58 10.99
N GLU A 206 -4.03 26.59 11.32
CA GLU A 206 -4.20 26.08 12.68
C GLU A 206 -2.98 25.30 13.16
N LEU A 207 -2.31 24.56 12.26
CA LEU A 207 -1.01 23.95 12.56
C LEU A 207 0.03 25.01 12.93
N GLY A 208 0.08 26.12 12.19
CA GLY A 208 0.97 27.24 12.51
C GLY A 208 0.67 27.89 13.87
N ILE A 209 -0.62 28.01 14.23
CA ILE A 209 -1.04 28.50 15.55
C ILE A 209 -0.60 27.55 16.66
N LEU A 210 -0.85 26.24 16.51
CA LEU A 210 -0.45 25.22 17.49
C LEU A 210 1.08 25.20 17.69
N GLN A 211 1.85 25.25 16.60
CA GLN A 211 3.31 25.35 16.67
C GLN A 211 3.77 26.61 17.41
N GLY A 212 3.13 27.75 17.14
CA GLY A 212 3.39 29.00 17.85
C GLY A 212 3.07 28.93 19.35
N GLN A 213 1.95 28.28 19.71
CA GLN A 213 1.57 28.06 21.12
C GLN A 213 2.60 27.19 21.84
N ILE A 214 3.05 26.09 21.23
CA ILE A 214 4.08 25.22 21.81
C ILE A 214 5.39 25.99 22.04
N GLN A 215 5.84 26.78 21.06
CA GLN A 215 7.07 27.57 21.18
C GLN A 215 6.94 28.66 22.26
N GLY A 216 5.80 29.35 22.33
CA GLY A 216 5.53 30.35 23.37
C GLY A 216 5.51 29.72 24.76
N LEU A 217 4.91 28.53 24.89
CA LEU A 217 4.83 27.81 26.15
C LEU A 217 6.23 27.40 26.65
N LEU A 218 7.06 26.82 25.77
CA LEU A 218 8.45 26.44 26.10
C LEU A 218 9.31 27.61 26.55
N GLN A 219 9.08 28.82 26.03
CA GLN A 219 9.80 30.03 26.42
C GLN A 219 9.29 30.66 27.72
N SER A 220 8.02 30.42 28.08
CA SER A 220 7.37 31.04 29.23
C SER A 220 7.65 30.33 30.56
N ARG A 221 8.05 29.05 30.50
CA ARG A 221 8.25 28.17 31.66
C ARG A 221 9.67 28.22 32.20
N ASN A 222 9.86 27.87 33.48
CA ASN A 222 11.19 27.78 34.07
C ASN A 222 11.99 26.59 33.47
N SER A 223 13.30 26.55 33.70
CA SER A 223 14.20 25.58 33.04
C SER A 223 13.82 24.10 33.31
N ASP A 224 13.33 23.79 34.51
CA ASP A 224 13.00 22.43 34.90
C ASP A 224 11.65 22.00 34.30
N GLU A 225 10.63 22.87 34.39
CA GLU A 225 9.31 22.67 33.78
C GLU A 225 9.39 22.60 32.25
N ALA A 226 10.22 23.44 31.63
CA ALA A 226 10.45 23.43 30.19
C ALA A 226 11.07 22.12 29.71
N THR A 227 11.94 21.50 30.51
CA THR A 227 12.55 20.20 30.19
C THR A 227 11.53 19.07 30.22
N LEU A 228 10.67 19.05 31.25
CA LEU A 228 9.56 18.09 31.34
C LEU A 228 8.59 18.27 30.18
N LEU A 229 8.17 19.50 29.92
CA LEU A 229 7.28 19.83 28.80
C LEU A 229 7.88 19.42 27.45
N ALA A 230 9.16 19.69 27.21
CA ALA A 230 9.85 19.34 25.96
C ALA A 230 9.82 17.84 25.65
N THR A 231 9.74 16.98 26.68
CA THR A 231 9.65 15.53 26.50
C THR A 231 8.30 15.12 25.88
N ILE A 232 7.23 15.86 26.19
CA ILE A 232 5.87 15.61 25.67
C ILE A 232 5.68 16.30 24.32
N VAL A 233 6.06 17.59 24.20
CA VAL A 233 5.79 18.37 22.99
C VAL A 233 6.81 18.16 21.87
N GLY A 234 7.98 17.56 22.16
CA GLY A 234 9.00 17.26 21.15
C GLY A 234 8.52 16.30 20.06
N PRO A 235 8.01 15.10 20.41
CA PRO A 235 7.37 14.19 19.45
C PRO A 235 6.20 14.85 18.70
N LEU A 236 5.34 15.59 19.42
CA LEU A 236 4.23 16.34 18.84
C LEU A 236 4.70 17.32 17.76
N GLN A 237 5.79 18.07 17.99
CA GLN A 237 6.35 18.98 16.98
C GLN A 237 6.77 18.25 15.70
N GLY A 238 7.32 17.04 15.83
CA GLY A 238 7.63 16.17 14.68
C GLY A 238 6.37 15.81 13.90
N THR A 239 5.31 15.37 14.59
CA THR A 239 4.01 15.04 13.98
C THR A 239 3.38 16.25 13.29
N LEU A 240 3.29 17.40 13.96
CA LEU A 240 2.74 18.63 13.39
C LEU A 240 3.58 19.15 12.22
N GLY A 241 4.90 18.96 12.25
CA GLY A 241 5.79 19.27 11.14
C GLY A 241 5.50 18.43 9.91
N THR A 242 5.32 17.12 10.10
CA THR A 242 4.88 16.20 9.03
C THR A 242 3.54 16.62 8.46
N TYR A 243 2.55 16.89 9.32
CA TYR A 243 1.24 17.39 8.87
C TYR A 243 1.36 18.67 8.08
N SER A 244 2.20 19.62 8.50
CA SER A 244 2.43 20.87 7.76
C SER A 244 2.95 20.61 6.34
N GLY A 245 3.82 19.61 6.17
CA GLY A 245 4.31 19.20 4.86
C GLY A 245 3.26 18.53 3.96
N LEU A 246 2.18 18.02 4.54
CA LEU A 246 1.08 17.37 3.81
C LEU A 246 0.00 18.35 3.30
N GLN A 247 -0.02 19.61 3.74
CA GLN A 247 -1.12 20.55 3.47
C GLN A 247 -1.17 21.16 2.05
N ASN A 248 -0.63 20.49 1.02
CA ASN A 248 -0.50 21.04 -0.35
C ASN A 248 -1.78 20.93 -1.17
#